data_AF-A0A662D0U4-F1
#
_entry.id   AF-A0A662D0U4-F1
#
_cell.length_a   1.000
_cell.length_b   1.000
_cell.length_c   1.000
_cell.angle_alpha   90.00
_cell.angle_beta   90.00
_cell.angle_gamma   90.00
#
_symmetry.space_group_name_H-M   'P 1'
#
loop_
_entity.id
_entity.type
_entity.pdbx_description
1 polymer ?
#
loop_
_entity_poly.entity_id
_entity_poly.type
_entity_poly.pdbx_seq_one_letter_code
_entity_poly.pdbx_strand_id
1 'polypeptide(L)' 'MVFPSCLHDESIINKLLRRFSFTVYILRANVASEQGWIDIQISGRAPEIEESLSWLREQGVDIVLLTN' A
#
# COMPACT_ATOMS: atom_id res chain seq x y z
N MET A 1 5.37 2.31 -1.61
CA MET A 1 4.75 1.12 -2.24
C MET A 1 4.88 1.28 -3.74
N VAL A 2 5.35 0.25 -4.44
CA VAL A 2 5.45 0.24 -5.91
C VAL A 2 4.49 -0.80 -6.46
N PHE A 3 3.72 -0.40 -7.46
CA PHE A 3 2.71 -1.23 -8.10
C PHE A 3 3.22 -1.70 -9.47
N PRO A 4 3.35 -3.02 -9.71
CA PRO A 4 3.61 -3.54 -11.04
C PRO A 4 2.41 -3.32 -11.98
N SER A 5 2.67 -3.28 -13.29
CA SER A 5 1.65 -3.08 -14.33
C SER A 5 0.50 -4.09 -14.26
N CYS A 6 0.76 -5.32 -13.79
CA CYS A 6 -0.25 -6.36 -13.65
C CYS A 6 -1.33 -6.06 -12.58
N LEU A 7 -1.14 -5.06 -11.72
CA LEU A 7 -2.13 -4.66 -10.71
C LEU A 7 -2.97 -3.45 -11.14
N HIS A 8 -2.89 -3.00 -12.40
CA HIS A 8 -3.60 -1.80 -12.88
C HIS A 8 -5.12 -1.83 -12.66
N ASP A 9 -5.74 -3.00 -12.84
CA ASP A 9 -7.20 -3.16 -12.70
C ASP A 9 -7.64 -3.43 -11.25
N GLU A 10 -6.70 -3.59 -10.32
CA GLU A 10 -7.01 -3.89 -8.93
C GLU A 10 -6.90 -2.66 -8.02
N SER A 11 -8.00 -2.31 -7.35
CA SER A 11 -7.98 -1.24 -6.35
C SER A 11 -7.37 -1.72 -5.01
N ILE A 12 -6.05 -1.93 -4.98
CA ILE A 12 -5.34 -2.45 -3.81
C ILE A 12 -5.54 -1.56 -2.57
N ILE A 13 -5.48 -0.22 -2.74
CA ILE A 13 -5.73 0.72 -1.63
C ILE A 13 -7.17 0.58 -1.08
N ASN A 14 -8.17 0.38 -1.95
CA ASN A 14 -9.54 0.18 -1.50
C ASN A 14 -9.70 -1.14 -0.73
N LYS A 15 -9.08 -2.22 -1.24
CA LYS A 15 -9.06 -3.52 -0.56
C LYS A 15 -8.38 -3.41 0.82
N LEU A 16 -7.25 -2.69 0.89
CA LEU A 16 -6.51 -2.43 2.13
C LEU A 16 -7.40 -1.75 3.19
N LEU A 17 -8.06 -0.64 2.82
CA LEU A 17 -8.91 0.15 3.72
C LEU A 17 -10.20 -0.58 4.12
N ARG A 18 -10.66 -1.58 3.35
CA ARG A 18 -11.80 -2.43 3.72
C ARG A 18 -11.40 -3.58 4.64
N ARG A 19 -10.16 -4.05 4.54
CA ARG A 19 -9.68 -5.22 5.30
C ARG A 19 -9.14 -4.85 6.68
N PHE A 20 -8.50 -3.70 6.81
CA PHE A 20 -7.81 -3.28 8.03
C PHE A 20 -8.42 -2.00 8.61
N SER A 21 -8.33 -1.85 9.93
CA SER A 21 -8.92 -0.72 10.66
C SER A 21 -7.83 0.27 11.09
N PHE A 22 -7.27 0.98 10.11
CA PHE A 22 -6.31 2.06 10.32
C PHE A 22 -6.58 3.24 9.40
N THR A 23 -5.89 4.35 9.68
CA THR A 23 -5.88 5.53 8.81
C THR A 23 -4.67 5.48 7.89
N VAL A 24 -4.89 5.74 6.60
CA VAL A 24 -3.83 5.92 5.60
C VAL A 24 -3.78 7.37 5.17
N TYR A 25 -2.60 7.96 5.22
CA TYR A 25 -2.31 9.28 4.67
C TYR A 25 -1.46 9.11 3.42
N ILE A 26 -1.97 9.54 2.27
CA ILE A 26 -1.20 9.57 1.03
C ILE A 26 -0.33 10.82 1.05
N LEU A 27 0.98 10.64 1.09
CA LEU A 27 1.94 11.75 1.10
C LEU A 27 2.28 12.16 -0.33
N ARG A 28 2.53 11.18 -1.19
CA ARG A 28 2.90 11.36 -2.60
C ARG A 28 2.40 10.17 -3.40
N ALA A 29 2.01 10.40 -4.65
CA ALA A 29 1.63 9.34 -5.56
C ALA A 29 2.04 9.70 -6.99
N ASN A 30 2.49 8.71 -7.73
CA ASN A 30 2.62 8.75 -9.17
C ASN A 30 1.90 7.52 -9.73
N VAL A 31 0.87 7.75 -10.54
CA VAL A 31 0.11 6.69 -11.21
C VAL A 31 0.41 6.81 -12.70
N ALA A 32 1.13 5.83 -13.23
CA ALA A 32 1.47 5.75 -14.65
C ALA A 32 1.09 4.37 -15.21
N SER A 33 0.90 4.29 -16.52
CA SER A 33 0.48 3.09 -17.26
C SER A 33 1.40 1.88 -17.08
N GLU A 34 2.70 2.11 -16.92
CA GLU A 34 3.69 1.02 -16.83
C GLU A 34 4.09 0.68 -15.39
N GLN A 35 4.27 1.70 -14.54
CA GLN A 35 4.67 1.52 -13.14
C GLN A 35 4.24 2.70 -12.30
N GLY A 36 3.48 2.44 -11.24
CA GLY A 36 3.04 3.45 -10.28
C GLY A 36 3.72 3.29 -8.93
N TRP A 37 3.81 4.36 -8.16
CA TRP A 37 4.27 4.31 -6.77
C TRP A 37 3.45 5.26 -5.91
N ILE A 38 3.33 4.89 -4.63
CA ILE A 38 2.63 5.69 -3.61
C ILE A 38 3.45 5.65 -2.33
N ASP A 39 3.75 6.83 -1.81
CA ASP A 39 4.25 7.02 -0.45
C ASP A 39 3.06 7.25 0.47
N ILE A 40 2.93 6.38 1.47
CA ILE A 40 1.87 6.47 2.46
C ILE A 40 2.44 6.44 3.87
N GLN A 41 1.71 7.07 4.78
CA GLN A 41 1.87 6.88 6.21
C GLN A 41 0.63 6.17 6.75
N ILE A 42 0.84 5.15 7.58
CA ILE A 42 -0.24 4.39 8.23
C ILE A 42 -0.25 4.72 9.72
N SER A 43 -1.44 4.99 10.28
CA SER A 43 -1.64 5.21 11.70
C SER A 43 -2.74 4.28 12.23
N GLY A 44 -2.39 3.45 13.19
CA GLY A 44 -3.26 2.40 13.72
C GLY A 44 -2.53 1.49 14.70
N ARG A 45 -3.11 0.33 14.99
CA ARG A 45 -2.51 -0.66 15.91
C ARG A 45 -1.35 -1.38 15.23
N ALA A 46 -0.21 -1.50 15.92
CA ALA A 46 0.98 -2.15 15.37
C ALA A 46 0.73 -3.56 14.78
N PRO A 47 -0.03 -4.46 15.42
CA PRO A 47 -0.30 -5.78 14.84
C PRO A 47 -1.07 -5.73 13.52
N GLU A 48 -2.01 -4.79 13.36
CA GLU A 48 -2.75 -4.63 12.10
C GLU A 48 -1.87 -4.06 11.00
N ILE A 49 -0.98 -3.13 11.36
CA ILE A 49 -0.02 -2.57 10.40
C ILE A 49 0.90 -3.69 9.91
N GLU A 50 1.46 -4.49 10.82
CA GLU A 50 2.32 -5.63 10.48
C GLU A 50 1.61 -6.66 9.58
N GLU A 51 0.37 -7.04 9.91
CA GLU A 51 -0.44 -7.94 9.07
C GLU A 51 -0.68 -7.34 7.67
N SER A 52 -0.96 -6.04 7.60
CA SER A 52 -1.21 -5.37 6.32
C SER A 52 0.03 -5.32 5.42
N LEU A 53 1.22 -5.20 6.00
CA LEU A 53 2.48 -5.23 5.26
C LEU A 53 2.75 -6.61 4.66
N SER A 54 2.42 -7.68 5.39
CA SER A 54 2.50 -9.04 4.85
C SER A 54 1.49 -9.24 3.72
N TRP A 55 0.23 -8.85 3.94
CA TRP A 55 -0.83 -8.96 2.94
C TRP A 55 -0.51 -8.19 1.65
N LEU A 56 -0.01 -6.96 1.75
CA LEU A 56 0.39 -6.16 0.59
C LEU A 56 1.50 -6.84 -0.24
N ARG A 57 2.49 -7.47 0.41
CA ARG A 57 3.52 -8.25 -0.28
C ARG A 57 2.96 -9.49 -0.98
N GLU A 58 1.99 -10.17 -0.36
CA GLU A 58 1.29 -11.30 -0.98
C GLU A 58 0.47 -10.88 -2.21
N GLN A 59 -0.02 -9.64 -2.25
CA GLN A 59 -0.65 -9.07 -3.45
C GLN A 59 0.37 -8.70 -4.55
N GLY A 60 1.67 -8.88 -4.32
CA GLY A 60 2.73 -8.51 -5.26
C GLY A 60 3.09 -7.02 -5.23
N VAL A 61 2.70 -6.29 -4.18
CA VAL A 61 3.13 -4.89 -3.99
C VAL A 61 4.51 -4.87 -3.34
N ASP A 62 5.45 -4.17 -3.98
CA ASP A 62 6.76 -3.94 -3.40
C ASP A 62 6.70 -2.83 -2.34
N ILE A 63 7.16 -3.17 -1.13
CA ILE A 63 7.11 -2.26 0.01
C ILE A 63 8.54 -1.93 0.46
N VAL A 64 8.83 -0.64 0.47
CA VAL A 64 10.02 -0.06 1.09
C VAL A 64 9.55 0.73 2.31
N LEU A 65 10.15 0.45 3.47
CA LEU A 65 9.92 1.23 4.68
C LEU A 65 10.78 2.49 4.63
N LEU A 66 10.14 3.64 4.77
CA LEU A 66 10.82 4.93 4.88
C LEU A 66 10.97 5.26 6.37
N THR A 67 12.20 5.29 6.85
CA THR A 67 12.55 5.83 8.16
C THR A 67 12.96 7.29 7.98
N ASN A 68 12.27 8.20 8.67
CA ASN A 68 12.73 9.59 8.83
C ASN A 68 13.94 9.66 9.75
#